data_AF-A0A521I1Q5-F1
#
_entry.id   AF-A0A521I1Q5-F1
#
_cell.length_a   1.000
_cell.length_b   1.000
_cell.length_c   1.000
_cell.angle_alpha   90.00
_cell.angle_beta   90.00
_cell.angle_gamma   90.00
#
_symmetry.space_group_name_H-M   'P 1'
#
loop_
_entity.id
_entity.type
_entity.pdbx_description
1 polymer ?
#
loop_
_entity_poly.entity_id
_entity_poly.type
_entity_poly.pdbx_seq_one_letter_code
_entity_poly.pdbx_strand_id
1 'polypeptide(L)'
;MFKRIGFLFALMLLASCVSSRAAPTLTPPPTLPAATGIPVTPKPNTPRASAEPTATVETLPTPENVADMFRAASAELKNYKPPENDPKSLYDTLAKGIGEFLAATANGDVSLEGQPALEQLRDALGQLENLPENAQAQVTAIHTGDDQGGSRDVVFVAMQGVMGLPIIGVERLGASYEPLPPISFGGIESAEARYFYPAQLDARDVTGDGMRELIYVLEIPGASGTTNDLTIARWLAEEKQAKTIFHAALINWAGESDYQIETTADASSIKLTFPWFGAFDHKLLAHPNATQTWEYDDAQDKFVPVSQTIQEPQTPRQALNAGEYALSNGDWNGALTQYERAWNDANLAKEDFTDSQADPAAFGKFRQAMVLYLLGRTDDAQKLLSDAQKSGDALASVAKTYAKNASGQNGALRGWIAMANAGDLYQLIYDDKAGNLDFPFEAREIYLQGGIVAAYLQTRNDADKNPEQVWQALAALGFKPLQRTAADLNGDGVNEFLVVTQEGGTSPNQSEALWFIYKRENAWRVRALDIADTVQFEGELLPLPNSQQRALKLKLPEAYTPNETALTWDGTRLVWLDAKSLEPRPDNWPSVGGGVLEDDF
;
A
#
# COMPACT_ATOMS: atom_id res chain seq x y z
N MET A 1 -9.13 -46.00 -2.70
CA MET A 1 -8.78 -46.57 -1.37
C MET A 1 -8.14 -45.43 -0.59
N PHE A 2 -8.96 -44.68 0.15
CA PHE A 2 -8.59 -43.45 0.84
C PHE A 2 -7.80 -43.76 2.11
N LYS A 3 -6.69 -43.04 2.35
CA LYS A 3 -6.08 -42.94 3.69
C LYS A 3 -6.09 -41.49 4.14
N ARG A 4 -6.90 -41.27 5.18
CA ARG A 4 -6.94 -40.10 6.07
C ARG A 4 -5.65 -40.06 6.90
N ILE A 5 -5.06 -38.88 7.07
CA ILE A 5 -4.26 -38.55 8.25
C ILE A 5 -4.69 -37.15 8.68
N GLY A 6 -5.35 -37.07 9.83
CA GLY A 6 -5.57 -35.82 10.55
C GLY A 6 -4.41 -35.60 11.52
N PHE A 7 -4.10 -34.34 11.80
CA PHE A 7 -3.31 -33.98 12.97
C PHE A 7 -3.98 -32.82 13.70
N LEU A 8 -4.35 -33.13 14.94
CA LEU A 8 -4.95 -32.25 15.92
C LEU A 8 -3.86 -31.43 16.60
N PHE A 9 -4.21 -30.17 16.87
CA PHE A 9 -3.72 -29.24 17.88
C PHE A 9 -2.88 -29.82 19.04
N ALA A 10 -1.77 -29.12 19.34
CA ALA A 10 -1.19 -29.08 20.67
C ALA A 10 -0.87 -27.62 21.06
N LEU A 11 -1.51 -27.17 22.13
CA LEU A 11 -1.35 -25.90 22.82
C LEU A 11 -0.36 -26.10 23.99
N MET A 12 0.60 -25.18 24.23
CA MET A 12 0.94 -24.57 25.54
C MET A 12 2.40 -24.04 25.67
N LEU A 13 2.46 -22.73 25.98
CA LEU A 13 3.20 -22.04 27.05
C LEU A 13 4.73 -21.75 26.99
N LEU A 14 4.99 -20.42 26.97
CA LEU A 14 5.88 -19.58 27.81
C LEU A 14 7.41 -19.76 27.76
N ALA A 15 8.11 -18.66 27.41
CA ALA A 15 9.15 -18.07 28.26
C ALA A 15 9.51 -16.64 27.82
N SER A 16 9.30 -15.70 28.75
CA SER A 16 9.83 -14.34 28.78
C SER A 16 11.35 -14.32 28.98
N CYS A 17 12.07 -13.59 28.14
CA CYS A 17 13.45 -13.17 28.41
C CYS A 17 13.63 -11.69 28.07
N VAL A 18 13.76 -10.89 29.12
CA VAL A 18 14.24 -9.50 29.09
C VAL A 18 15.75 -9.56 28.84
N SER A 19 16.24 -8.95 27.75
CA SER A 19 17.67 -8.69 27.56
C SER A 19 17.94 -7.20 27.51
N SER A 20 18.74 -6.75 28.47
CA SER A 20 19.29 -5.41 28.61
C SER A 20 20.26 -5.10 27.46
N ARG A 21 19.94 -4.07 26.67
CA ARG A 21 20.85 -3.48 25.67
C ARG A 21 21.93 -2.64 26.37
N ALA A 22 23.19 -2.94 26.09
CA ALA A 22 24.29 -1.99 26.23
C ALA A 22 24.40 -1.20 24.92
N ALA A 23 24.41 0.12 25.00
CA ALA A 23 24.57 1.02 23.86
C ALA A 23 26.03 1.10 23.42
N PRO A 24 26.35 0.88 22.14
CA PRO A 24 27.57 1.40 21.53
C PRO A 24 27.29 2.75 20.87
N THR A 25 28.01 3.75 21.34
CA THR A 25 28.13 5.09 20.77
C THR A 25 28.85 4.99 19.43
N LEU A 26 28.16 5.23 18.31
CA LEU A 26 28.81 5.52 17.03
C LEU A 26 28.09 6.67 16.33
N THR A 27 28.94 7.59 15.86
CA THR A 27 28.66 8.86 15.19
C THR A 27 27.76 8.72 13.97
N PRO A 28 26.88 9.71 13.69
CA PRO A 28 25.98 9.69 12.54
C PRO A 28 26.74 9.92 11.22
N PRO A 29 26.59 9.06 10.20
CA PRO A 29 26.89 9.38 8.80
C PRO A 29 25.61 9.82 8.05
N PRO A 30 25.74 10.31 6.81
CA PRO A 30 25.08 11.51 6.32
C PRO A 30 23.57 11.33 6.08
N THR A 31 22.80 12.33 6.49
CA THR A 31 21.43 12.55 6.03
C THR A 31 21.40 12.68 4.51
N LEU A 32 20.50 11.94 3.86
CA LEU A 32 20.11 12.20 2.48
C LEU A 32 19.65 13.67 2.37
N PRO A 33 20.01 14.41 1.30
CA PRO A 33 19.49 15.74 1.10
C PRO A 33 17.97 15.65 1.00
N ALA A 34 17.28 16.42 1.85
CA ALA A 34 15.85 16.60 1.77
C ALA A 34 15.48 16.93 0.32
N ALA A 35 14.53 16.18 -0.24
CA ALA A 35 13.78 16.68 -1.37
C ALA A 35 13.28 18.06 -0.94
N THR A 36 13.68 19.10 -1.67
CA THR A 36 13.14 20.44 -1.45
C THR A 36 11.64 20.30 -1.67
N GLY A 37 10.90 20.25 -0.56
CA GLY A 37 9.47 20.15 -0.57
C GLY A 37 8.89 21.18 -1.52
N ILE A 38 7.74 20.86 -2.08
CA ILE A 38 6.84 21.88 -2.65
C ILE A 38 6.84 23.04 -1.66
N PRO A 39 7.12 24.28 -2.08
CA PRO A 39 7.06 25.41 -1.15
C PRO A 39 5.63 25.49 -0.62
N VAL A 40 5.43 24.97 0.59
CA VAL A 40 4.22 25.14 1.36
C VAL A 40 4.13 26.64 1.58
N THR A 41 3.16 27.26 0.93
CA THR A 41 2.92 28.69 1.15
C THR A 41 2.56 28.81 2.63
N PRO A 42 3.34 29.53 3.46
CA PRO A 42 2.99 29.68 4.86
C PRO A 42 1.58 30.28 4.91
N LYS A 43 0.61 29.55 5.49
CA LYS A 43 -0.71 30.13 5.75
C LYS A 43 -0.47 31.42 6.54
N PRO A 44 -1.09 32.55 6.15
CA PRO A 44 -1.08 33.73 7.00
C PRO A 44 -1.58 33.31 8.38
N ASN A 45 -0.84 33.68 9.43
CA ASN A 45 -1.24 33.52 10.82
C ASN A 45 -2.61 34.16 11.03
N THR A 46 -3.67 33.39 10.79
CA THR A 46 -5.00 33.72 11.24
C THR A 46 -4.98 33.29 12.70
N PRO A 47 -5.15 34.21 13.67
CA PRO A 47 -5.10 33.85 15.07
C PRO A 47 -6.08 32.71 15.31
N ARG A 48 -5.54 31.57 15.75
CA ARG A 48 -6.27 30.40 16.21
C ARG A 48 -7.44 30.91 17.06
N ALA A 49 -8.66 30.58 16.66
CA ALA A 49 -9.82 30.89 17.49
C ALA A 49 -9.52 30.30 18.88
N SER A 50 -9.46 31.18 19.87
CA SER A 50 -9.35 30.83 21.27
C SER A 50 -10.40 29.78 21.60
N ALA A 51 -10.00 28.78 22.39
CA ALA A 51 -10.85 27.71 22.92
C ALA A 51 -12.31 28.15 23.06
N GLU A 52 -13.21 27.44 22.36
CA GLU A 52 -14.63 27.70 22.45
C GLU A 52 -15.08 27.72 23.92
N PRO A 53 -15.98 28.66 24.28
CA PRO A 53 -16.43 28.80 25.64
C PRO A 53 -17.05 27.48 26.10
N THR A 54 -16.50 26.92 27.18
CA THR A 54 -17.09 25.81 27.91
C THR A 54 -18.35 26.33 28.62
N ALA A 55 -19.44 26.51 27.88
CA ALA A 55 -20.75 26.55 28.49
C ALA A 55 -20.90 25.24 29.26
N THR A 56 -21.21 25.30 30.55
CA THR A 56 -21.48 24.11 31.34
C THR A 56 -22.74 23.48 30.76
N VAL A 57 -22.59 22.51 29.86
CA VAL A 57 -23.72 21.80 29.28
C VAL A 57 -24.39 21.02 30.41
N GLU A 58 -25.65 21.34 30.70
CA GLU A 58 -26.43 20.63 31.70
C GLU A 58 -26.53 19.15 31.31
N THR A 59 -26.03 18.26 32.16
CA THR A 59 -26.14 16.81 31.95
C THR A 59 -27.60 16.39 32.13
N LEU A 60 -28.28 16.07 31.03
CA LEU A 60 -29.59 15.41 31.10
C LEU A 60 -29.41 13.95 31.57
N PRO A 61 -30.36 13.41 32.36
CA PRO A 61 -30.29 12.03 32.82
C PRO A 61 -30.47 11.04 31.66
N THR A 62 -29.81 9.88 31.76
CA THR A 62 -30.07 8.75 30.86
C THR A 62 -31.55 8.34 30.97
N PRO A 63 -32.26 8.08 29.86
CA PRO A 63 -33.68 7.72 29.89
C PRO A 63 -33.89 6.38 30.60
N GLU A 64 -34.98 6.22 31.35
CA GLU A 64 -35.27 4.93 32.02
C GLU A 64 -35.65 3.81 31.03
N ASN A 65 -35.97 4.16 29.79
CA ASN A 65 -36.49 3.28 28.74
C ASN A 65 -35.49 2.97 27.62
N VAL A 66 -34.17 3.01 27.87
CA VAL A 66 -33.12 2.69 26.87
C VAL A 66 -33.37 1.36 26.16
N ALA A 67 -33.73 0.31 26.91
CA ALA A 67 -34.00 -1.02 26.36
C ALA A 67 -35.14 -1.01 25.32
N ASP A 68 -36.11 -0.10 25.47
CA ASP A 68 -37.24 0.03 24.54
C ASP A 68 -36.83 0.74 23.25
N MET A 69 -35.96 1.76 23.34
CA MET A 69 -35.42 2.51 22.20
C MET A 69 -34.62 1.60 21.25
N PHE A 70 -33.87 0.65 21.82
CA PHE A 70 -33.02 -0.26 21.04
C PHE A 70 -33.60 -1.68 20.85
N ARG A 71 -34.84 -1.94 21.27
CA ARG A 71 -35.45 -3.28 21.21
C ARG A 71 -35.45 -3.87 19.80
N ALA A 72 -35.71 -3.05 18.79
CA ALA A 72 -35.71 -3.48 17.40
C ALA A 72 -34.30 -3.88 16.94
N ALA A 73 -33.29 -3.07 17.27
CA ALA A 73 -31.90 -3.38 16.95
C ALA A 73 -31.43 -4.68 17.60
N SER A 74 -31.74 -4.91 18.88
CA SER A 74 -31.44 -6.17 19.59
C SER A 74 -32.10 -7.39 18.92
N ALA A 75 -33.30 -7.23 18.35
CA ALA A 75 -33.99 -8.30 17.64
C ALA A 75 -33.38 -8.58 16.26
N GLU A 76 -32.96 -7.55 15.52
CA GLU A 76 -32.24 -7.70 14.26
C GLU A 76 -30.88 -8.34 14.47
N LEU A 77 -30.14 -7.91 15.50
CA LEU A 77 -28.81 -8.41 15.83
C LEU A 77 -28.81 -9.93 16.08
N LYS A 78 -29.85 -10.45 16.74
CA LYS A 78 -30.04 -11.90 16.95
C LYS A 78 -30.08 -12.72 15.65
N ASN A 79 -30.61 -12.13 14.57
CA ASN A 79 -30.78 -12.79 13.29
C ASN A 79 -29.67 -12.44 12.29
N TYR A 80 -28.80 -11.50 12.66
CA TYR A 80 -27.74 -11.00 11.79
C TYR A 80 -26.64 -12.04 11.63
N LYS A 81 -26.39 -12.44 10.37
CA LYS A 81 -25.40 -13.44 9.98
C LYS A 81 -24.55 -12.88 8.84
N PRO A 82 -23.51 -12.09 9.18
CA PRO A 82 -22.56 -11.59 8.19
C PRO A 82 -21.57 -12.70 7.77
N PRO A 83 -21.02 -12.64 6.54
CA PRO A 83 -21.27 -11.61 5.52
C PRO A 83 -22.53 -11.83 4.66
N GLU A 84 -23.27 -12.93 4.87
CA GLU A 84 -24.35 -13.37 3.97
C GLU A 84 -25.58 -12.46 4.02
N ASN A 85 -25.91 -11.92 5.19
CA ASN A 85 -27.06 -11.03 5.36
C ASN A 85 -26.69 -9.56 5.06
N ASP A 86 -27.62 -8.84 4.46
CA ASP A 86 -27.54 -7.39 4.30
C ASP A 86 -27.67 -6.69 5.68
N PRO A 87 -26.72 -5.81 6.06
CA PRO A 87 -26.78 -5.09 7.33
C PRO A 87 -27.90 -4.04 7.40
N LYS A 88 -28.60 -3.72 6.30
CA LYS A 88 -29.54 -2.60 6.22
C LYS A 88 -30.59 -2.55 7.34
N SER A 89 -31.22 -3.67 7.67
CA SER A 89 -32.27 -3.72 8.70
C SER A 89 -31.71 -3.39 10.10
N LEU A 90 -30.54 -3.96 10.42
CA LEU A 90 -29.81 -3.67 11.65
C LEU A 90 -29.34 -2.21 11.69
N TYR A 91 -28.82 -1.69 10.58
CA TYR A 91 -28.43 -0.29 10.42
C TYR A 91 -29.59 0.66 10.70
N ASP A 92 -30.72 0.49 10.01
CA ASP A 92 -31.88 1.38 10.11
C ASP A 92 -32.45 1.40 11.53
N THR A 93 -32.52 0.25 12.19
CA THR A 93 -33.04 0.14 13.56
C THR A 93 -32.08 0.73 14.60
N LEU A 94 -30.76 0.57 14.42
CA LEU A 94 -29.77 1.24 15.27
C LEU A 94 -29.78 2.75 15.07
N ALA A 95 -29.77 3.25 13.83
CA ALA A 95 -29.79 4.69 13.53
C ALA A 95 -31.03 5.36 14.12
N LYS A 96 -32.19 4.71 14.03
CA LYS A 96 -33.42 5.18 14.67
C LYS A 96 -33.29 5.22 16.19
N GLY A 97 -32.81 4.14 16.81
CA GLY A 97 -32.62 4.08 18.28
C GLY A 97 -31.64 5.13 18.79
N ILE A 98 -30.55 5.37 18.04
CA ILE A 98 -29.57 6.43 18.31
C ILE A 98 -30.25 7.81 18.30
N GLY A 99 -31.04 8.10 17.26
CA GLY A 99 -31.78 9.37 17.17
C GLY A 99 -32.78 9.56 18.32
N GLU A 100 -33.54 8.53 18.68
CA GLU A 100 -34.47 8.57 19.82
C GLU A 100 -33.74 8.79 21.16
N PHE A 101 -32.60 8.14 21.36
CA PHE A 101 -31.78 8.29 22.55
C PHE A 101 -31.20 9.70 22.68
N LEU A 102 -30.61 10.22 21.61
CA LEU A 102 -29.98 11.55 21.60
C LEU A 102 -31.02 12.66 21.72
N ALA A 103 -32.21 12.50 21.14
CA ALA A 103 -33.32 13.43 21.34
C ALA A 103 -33.75 13.57 22.82
N ALA A 104 -33.53 12.53 23.63
CA ALA A 104 -33.86 12.53 25.05
C ALA A 104 -32.72 13.02 25.96
N THR A 105 -31.46 12.93 25.51
CA THR A 105 -30.26 13.11 26.35
C THR A 105 -29.37 14.28 25.97
N ALA A 106 -29.41 14.71 24.71
CA ALA A 106 -28.58 15.81 24.23
C ALA A 106 -29.25 17.17 24.41
N ASN A 107 -28.44 18.19 24.65
CA ASN A 107 -28.91 19.57 24.57
C ASN A 107 -28.94 20.04 23.12
N GLY A 108 -30.16 20.26 22.60
CA GLY A 108 -30.50 20.72 21.26
C GLY A 108 -29.91 22.08 20.84
N ASP A 109 -29.48 22.90 21.79
CA ASP A 109 -29.07 24.28 21.54
C ASP A 109 -27.55 24.43 21.33
N VAL A 110 -26.77 23.40 21.67
CA VAL A 110 -25.29 23.43 21.57
C VAL A 110 -24.78 22.19 20.85
N SER A 111 -23.55 22.29 20.33
CA SER A 111 -22.85 21.20 19.65
C SER A 111 -22.82 19.94 20.50
N LEU A 112 -23.01 18.77 19.88
CA LEU A 112 -22.81 17.46 20.52
C LEU A 112 -21.36 17.21 20.94
N GLU A 113 -20.39 17.94 20.37
CA GLU A 113 -18.99 17.74 20.69
C GLU A 113 -18.71 17.98 22.19
N GLY A 114 -18.22 16.94 22.87
CA GLY A 114 -17.93 17.00 24.30
C GLY A 114 -19.17 16.91 25.21
N GLN A 115 -20.38 16.74 24.68
CA GLN A 115 -21.56 16.50 25.53
C GLN A 115 -21.50 15.12 26.20
N PRO A 116 -21.95 15.00 27.47
CA PRO A 116 -22.08 13.71 28.14
C PRO A 116 -23.00 12.71 27.41
N ALA A 117 -23.92 13.19 26.57
CA ALA A 117 -24.86 12.38 25.81
C ALA A 117 -24.15 11.35 24.89
N LEU A 118 -22.98 11.68 24.32
CA LEU A 118 -22.23 10.75 23.47
C LEU A 118 -21.67 9.56 24.26
N GLU A 119 -21.19 9.82 25.47
CA GLU A 119 -20.71 8.77 26.40
C GLU A 119 -21.88 7.91 26.90
N GLN A 120 -23.00 8.53 27.25
CA GLN A 120 -24.22 7.81 27.64
C GLN A 120 -24.76 6.94 26.49
N LEU A 121 -24.69 7.43 25.25
CA LEU A 121 -25.07 6.66 24.06
C LEU A 121 -24.15 5.46 23.87
N ARG A 122 -22.83 5.64 24.04
CA ARG A 122 -21.85 4.56 23.98
C ARG A 122 -22.18 3.45 25.00
N ASP A 123 -22.46 3.83 26.24
CA ASP A 123 -22.83 2.88 27.29
C ASP A 123 -24.14 2.15 26.98
N ALA A 124 -25.14 2.87 26.47
CA ALA A 124 -26.42 2.28 26.06
C ALA A 124 -26.26 1.25 24.94
N LEU A 125 -25.45 1.57 23.93
CA LEU A 125 -25.13 0.67 22.82
C LEU A 125 -24.31 -0.54 23.28
N GLY A 126 -23.46 -0.40 24.30
CA GLY A 126 -22.72 -1.52 24.91
C GLY A 126 -23.61 -2.51 25.68
N GLN A 127 -24.87 -2.17 25.93
CA GLN A 127 -25.84 -3.00 26.66
C GLN A 127 -26.86 -3.69 25.76
N LEU A 128 -26.71 -3.59 24.43
CA LEU A 128 -27.61 -4.26 23.50
C LEU A 128 -27.60 -5.78 23.71
N GLU A 129 -28.78 -6.39 23.67
CA GLU A 129 -28.90 -7.83 23.76
C GLU A 129 -28.39 -8.49 22.48
N ASN A 130 -27.75 -9.66 22.60
CA ASN A 130 -27.20 -10.46 21.50
C ASN A 130 -25.95 -9.86 20.82
N LEU A 131 -25.27 -8.91 21.47
CA LEU A 131 -23.93 -8.50 21.03
C LEU A 131 -22.92 -9.66 21.11
N PRO A 132 -21.98 -9.74 20.16
CA PRO A 132 -20.77 -10.54 20.32
C PRO A 132 -20.04 -10.19 21.62
N GLU A 133 -19.39 -11.17 22.26
CA GLU A 133 -18.73 -10.98 23.56
C GLU A 133 -17.63 -9.90 23.55
N ASN A 134 -16.98 -9.70 22.40
CA ASN A 134 -15.94 -8.70 22.20
C ASN A 134 -16.47 -7.37 21.64
N ALA A 135 -17.79 -7.19 21.53
CA ALA A 135 -18.34 -6.01 20.90
C ALA A 135 -18.18 -4.76 21.76
N GLN A 136 -17.82 -3.65 21.12
CA GLN A 136 -17.67 -2.34 21.77
C GLN A 136 -18.27 -1.27 20.88
N ALA A 137 -19.01 -0.33 21.47
CA ALA A 137 -19.50 0.83 20.76
C ALA A 137 -18.43 1.94 20.80
N GLN A 138 -18.21 2.59 19.67
CA GLN A 138 -17.44 3.82 19.56
C GLN A 138 -18.37 4.90 18.99
N VAL A 139 -18.35 6.09 19.58
CA VAL A 139 -19.26 7.19 19.26
C VAL A 139 -18.42 8.46 19.14
N THR A 140 -18.60 9.19 18.04
CA THR A 140 -18.02 10.53 17.86
C THR A 140 -19.02 11.45 17.18
N ALA A 141 -18.77 12.75 17.22
CA ALA A 141 -19.59 13.74 16.54
C ALA A 141 -18.72 14.82 15.86
N ILE A 142 -19.24 15.38 14.78
CA ILE A 142 -18.67 16.53 14.07
C ILE A 142 -19.70 17.65 14.07
N HIS A 143 -19.32 18.81 14.60
CA HIS A 143 -20.11 20.02 14.47
C HIS A 143 -20.00 20.59 13.05
N THR A 144 -21.14 20.88 12.43
CA THR A 144 -21.21 21.34 11.03
C THR A 144 -21.77 22.76 10.89
N GLY A 145 -22.07 23.41 12.01
CA GLY A 145 -22.60 24.77 12.09
C GLY A 145 -23.87 24.85 12.93
N ASP A 146 -24.45 26.05 13.01
CA ASP A 146 -25.72 26.28 13.70
C ASP A 146 -26.83 26.52 12.67
N ASP A 147 -27.94 25.80 12.78
CA ASP A 147 -29.09 25.92 11.89
C ASP A 147 -30.43 25.77 12.65
N GLN A 148 -31.47 26.43 12.15
CA GLN A 148 -32.84 26.39 12.68
C GLN A 148 -32.98 26.69 14.19
N GLY A 149 -32.05 27.49 14.74
CA GLY A 149 -32.08 27.88 16.15
C GLY A 149 -31.47 26.85 17.11
N GLY A 150 -30.75 25.85 16.59
CA GLY A 150 -29.95 24.92 17.39
C GLY A 150 -28.69 24.47 16.65
N SER A 151 -27.97 23.54 17.24
CA SER A 151 -26.73 23.03 16.63
C SER A 151 -27.01 22.01 15.53
N ARG A 152 -26.21 22.04 14.47
CA ARG A 152 -26.16 21.04 13.40
C ARG A 152 -24.92 20.17 13.59
N ASP A 153 -25.14 18.90 13.92
CA ASP A 153 -24.07 17.95 14.18
C ASP A 153 -24.30 16.68 13.37
N VAL A 154 -23.22 15.93 13.13
CA VAL A 154 -23.33 14.56 12.65
C VAL A 154 -22.70 13.62 13.66
N VAL A 155 -23.46 12.62 14.08
CA VAL A 155 -23.02 11.57 14.99
C VAL A 155 -22.64 10.35 14.18
N PHE A 156 -21.47 9.80 14.47
CA PHE A 156 -20.98 8.56 13.89
C PHE A 156 -20.86 7.51 14.98
N VAL A 157 -21.33 6.31 14.68
CA VAL A 157 -21.28 5.16 15.58
C VAL A 157 -20.67 3.96 14.86
N ALA A 158 -19.65 3.37 15.46
CA ALA A 158 -19.06 2.11 15.03
C ALA A 158 -19.29 1.04 16.09
N MET A 159 -19.73 -0.14 15.66
CA MET A 159 -19.92 -1.29 16.54
C MET A 159 -18.78 -2.29 16.29
N GLN A 160 -17.68 -2.12 17.03
CA GLN A 160 -16.57 -3.05 16.99
C GLN A 160 -17.03 -4.46 17.34
N GLY A 161 -16.43 -5.48 16.72
CA GLY A 161 -16.79 -6.88 16.91
C GLY A 161 -18.05 -7.34 16.17
N VAL A 162 -18.81 -6.44 15.53
CA VAL A 162 -19.96 -6.78 14.69
C VAL A 162 -19.54 -6.75 13.21
N MET A 163 -19.27 -7.92 12.62
CA MET A 163 -18.78 -8.04 11.24
C MET A 163 -19.77 -7.42 10.23
N GLY A 164 -19.25 -6.70 9.24
CA GLY A 164 -20.00 -6.21 8.08
C GLY A 164 -21.02 -5.11 8.37
N LEU A 165 -21.11 -4.64 9.63
CA LEU A 165 -21.94 -3.50 9.99
C LEU A 165 -21.14 -2.21 9.70
N PRO A 166 -21.55 -1.39 8.71
CA PRO A 166 -20.88 -0.12 8.39
C PRO A 166 -21.03 0.90 9.53
N ILE A 167 -20.28 2.00 9.44
CA ILE A 167 -20.41 3.12 10.37
C ILE A 167 -21.78 3.76 10.19
N ILE A 168 -22.48 3.91 11.31
CA ILE A 168 -23.82 4.49 11.37
C ILE A 168 -23.69 5.99 11.49
N GLY A 169 -24.32 6.72 10.57
CA GLY A 169 -24.39 8.17 10.58
C GLY A 169 -25.79 8.63 10.97
N VAL A 170 -25.88 9.60 11.87
CA VAL A 170 -27.13 10.30 12.20
C VAL A 170 -26.85 11.79 12.17
N GLU A 171 -27.55 12.51 11.29
CA GLU A 171 -27.53 13.97 11.27
C GLU A 171 -28.51 14.52 12.29
N ARG A 172 -28.06 15.51 13.06
CA ARG A 172 -28.87 16.31 13.97
C ARG A 172 -29.12 17.68 13.36
N LEU A 173 -30.38 18.09 13.31
CA LEU A 173 -30.81 19.46 13.00
C LEU A 173 -31.62 19.97 14.19
N GLY A 174 -31.01 20.77 15.09
CA GLY A 174 -31.65 21.20 16.32
C GLY A 174 -32.03 20.02 17.22
N ALA A 175 -33.34 19.76 17.41
CA ALA A 175 -33.86 18.62 18.19
C ALA A 175 -34.25 17.40 17.33
N SER A 176 -34.11 17.49 16.01
CA SER A 176 -34.47 16.42 15.07
C SER A 176 -33.25 15.60 14.65
N TYR A 177 -33.47 14.31 14.37
CA TYR A 177 -32.42 13.36 14.02
C TYR A 177 -32.83 12.57 12.78
N GLU A 178 -31.95 12.52 11.78
CA GLU A 178 -32.15 11.82 10.52
C GLU A 178 -31.04 10.80 10.28
N PRO A 179 -31.36 9.52 10.03
CA PRO A 179 -30.38 8.55 9.57
C PRO A 179 -29.72 8.99 8.26
N LEU A 180 -28.41 8.81 8.18
CA LEU A 180 -27.63 9.06 6.97
C LEU A 180 -27.40 7.76 6.19
N PRO A 181 -26.87 7.83 4.94
CA PRO A 181 -26.42 6.64 4.23
C PRO A 181 -25.31 5.89 5.01
N PRO A 182 -25.19 4.56 4.84
CA PRO A 182 -24.11 3.79 5.44
C PRO A 182 -22.72 4.29 5.03
N ILE A 183 -21.81 4.39 6.00
CA ILE A 183 -20.44 4.86 5.76
C ILE A 183 -19.49 3.66 5.83
N SER A 184 -18.84 3.38 4.70
CA SER A 184 -17.80 2.36 4.56
C SER A 184 -16.89 2.75 3.40
N PHE A 185 -15.60 2.47 3.53
CA PHE A 185 -14.72 2.52 2.36
C PHE A 185 -15.02 1.33 1.43
N GLY A 186 -15.03 1.53 0.12
CA GLY A 186 -15.32 0.48 -0.87
C GLY A 186 -16.80 0.02 -0.95
N GLY A 187 -17.69 0.55 -0.11
CA GLY A 187 -19.11 0.18 -0.08
C GLY A 187 -19.40 -1.14 0.66
N ILE A 188 -20.66 -1.58 0.63
CA ILE A 188 -21.15 -2.80 1.36
C ILE A 188 -22.09 -3.67 0.50
N GLU A 189 -22.07 -3.50 -0.81
CA GLU A 189 -23.08 -4.07 -1.72
C GLU A 189 -22.93 -5.60 -1.89
N SER A 190 -21.69 -6.12 -1.86
CA SER A 190 -21.42 -7.56 -1.97
C SER A 190 -21.12 -8.21 -0.62
N ALA A 191 -21.19 -9.54 -0.55
CA ALA A 191 -20.81 -10.29 0.66
C ALA A 191 -19.31 -10.12 0.96
N GLU A 192 -18.47 -10.10 -0.07
CA GLU A 192 -17.03 -9.87 0.06
C GLU A 192 -16.73 -8.48 0.65
N ALA A 193 -17.47 -7.45 0.20
CA ALA A 193 -17.34 -6.09 0.73
C ALA A 193 -17.82 -5.94 2.19
N ARG A 194 -18.52 -6.95 2.73
CA ARG A 194 -18.97 -6.99 4.14
C ARG A 194 -18.01 -7.76 5.05
N TYR A 195 -16.88 -8.23 4.52
CA TYR A 195 -15.90 -9.00 5.29
C TYR A 195 -14.93 -8.10 6.06
N PHE A 196 -15.46 -7.26 6.94
CA PHE A 196 -14.70 -6.33 7.78
C PHE A 196 -15.28 -6.20 9.18
N TYR A 197 -14.49 -5.66 10.10
CA TYR A 197 -14.91 -5.20 11.42
C TYR A 197 -14.54 -3.73 11.61
N PRO A 198 -15.41 -2.86 12.12
CA PRO A 198 -14.99 -1.54 12.58
C PRO A 198 -13.99 -1.69 13.72
N ALA A 199 -12.78 -1.14 13.58
CA ALA A 199 -11.72 -1.23 14.57
C ALA A 199 -11.54 0.09 15.34
N GLN A 200 -11.63 1.22 14.65
CA GLN A 200 -11.46 2.55 15.24
C GLN A 200 -12.40 3.57 14.60
N LEU A 201 -12.87 4.51 15.41
CA LEU A 201 -13.67 5.66 15.01
C LEU A 201 -13.26 6.89 15.84
N ASP A 202 -12.98 8.00 15.17
CA ASP A 202 -12.57 9.26 15.79
C ASP A 202 -12.98 10.46 14.92
N ALA A 203 -12.96 11.67 15.49
CA ALA A 203 -13.15 12.91 14.75
C ALA A 203 -12.17 13.99 15.23
N ARG A 204 -11.34 14.51 14.33
CA ARG A 204 -10.30 15.51 14.64
C ARG A 204 -10.12 16.46 13.46
N ASP A 205 -9.78 17.71 13.75
CA ASP A 205 -9.29 18.64 12.73
C ASP A 205 -7.87 18.22 12.33
N VAL A 206 -7.77 17.60 11.16
CA VAL A 206 -6.50 17.15 10.59
C VAL A 206 -6.10 17.98 9.38
N THR A 207 -6.82 19.03 9.02
CA THR A 207 -6.46 19.93 7.91
C THR A 207 -6.06 21.32 8.39
N GLY A 208 -6.30 21.63 9.68
CA GLY A 208 -6.01 22.89 10.33
C GLY A 208 -6.96 24.02 9.91
N ASP A 209 -8.11 23.68 9.33
CA ASP A 209 -9.13 24.65 8.90
C ASP A 209 -10.21 24.91 9.96
N GLY A 210 -10.10 24.26 11.13
CA GLY A 210 -11.05 24.37 12.24
C GLY A 210 -12.26 23.43 12.11
N MET A 211 -12.39 22.70 11.01
CA MET A 211 -13.40 21.67 10.83
C MET A 211 -12.81 20.31 11.17
N ARG A 212 -13.59 19.45 11.84
CA ARG A 212 -13.15 18.07 12.11
C ARG A 212 -13.42 17.17 10.93
N GLU A 213 -12.49 16.28 10.65
CA GLU A 213 -12.67 15.16 9.74
C GLU A 213 -12.97 13.87 10.51
N LEU A 214 -13.77 13.00 9.88
CA LEU A 214 -14.04 11.65 10.35
C LEU A 214 -12.84 10.77 10.07
N ILE A 215 -12.33 10.09 11.08
CA ILE A 215 -11.24 9.12 10.97
C ILE A 215 -11.80 7.77 11.37
N TYR A 216 -11.65 6.75 10.53
CA TYR A 216 -12.06 5.40 10.87
C TYR A 216 -11.12 4.34 10.30
N VAL A 217 -11.08 3.20 10.97
CA VAL A 217 -10.32 2.02 10.54
C VAL A 217 -11.26 0.83 10.44
N LEU A 218 -11.26 0.17 9.29
CA LEU A 218 -11.92 -1.11 9.10
C LEU A 218 -10.86 -2.22 9.08
N GLU A 219 -10.99 -3.21 9.97
CA GLU A 219 -10.13 -4.38 9.97
C GLU A 219 -10.72 -5.46 9.06
N ILE A 220 -9.97 -5.84 8.03
CA ILE A 220 -10.31 -6.87 7.06
C ILE A 220 -9.47 -8.11 7.37
N PRO A 221 -10.10 -9.21 7.82
CA PRO A 221 -9.36 -10.46 8.05
C PRO A 221 -8.87 -11.07 6.73
N GLY A 222 -7.63 -11.55 6.72
CA GLY A 222 -7.03 -12.27 5.60
C GLY A 222 -6.54 -13.66 5.99
N ALA A 223 -6.14 -14.46 5.01
CA ALA A 223 -5.67 -15.82 5.24
C ALA A 223 -4.33 -15.90 6.01
N SER A 224 -3.54 -14.82 6.02
CA SER A 224 -2.19 -14.77 6.62
C SER A 224 -1.97 -13.58 7.55
N GLY A 225 -2.97 -12.74 7.79
CA GLY A 225 -2.89 -11.54 8.62
C GLY A 225 -4.19 -10.76 8.56
N THR A 226 -4.16 -9.50 8.98
CA THR A 226 -5.25 -8.55 8.80
C THR A 226 -4.76 -7.32 8.01
N THR A 227 -5.70 -6.67 7.34
CA THR A 227 -5.49 -5.37 6.71
C THR A 227 -6.34 -4.35 7.46
N ASN A 228 -5.72 -3.27 7.92
CA ASN A 228 -6.41 -2.16 8.55
C ASN A 228 -6.59 -1.04 7.52
N ASP A 229 -7.80 -0.88 7.02
CA ASP A 229 -8.18 0.16 6.07
C ASP A 229 -8.44 1.47 6.82
N LEU A 230 -7.42 2.31 6.91
CA LEU A 230 -7.50 3.65 7.47
C LEU A 230 -8.15 4.59 6.46
N THR A 231 -9.20 5.29 6.87
CA THR A 231 -9.84 6.34 6.07
C THR A 231 -9.99 7.62 6.87
N ILE A 232 -9.65 8.75 6.25
CA ILE A 232 -9.96 10.09 6.72
C ILE A 232 -10.87 10.75 5.71
N ALA A 233 -12.04 11.19 6.17
CA ALA A 233 -13.07 11.76 5.32
C ALA A 233 -13.60 13.09 5.86
N ARG A 234 -13.76 14.04 4.96
CA ARG A 234 -14.43 15.31 5.20
C ARG A 234 -15.93 15.15 5.05
N TRP A 235 -16.69 15.60 6.05
CA TRP A 235 -18.13 15.63 5.92
C TRP A 235 -18.59 16.84 5.08
N LEU A 236 -19.34 16.58 4.01
CA LEU A 236 -19.92 17.60 3.15
C LEU A 236 -21.39 17.78 3.52
N ALA A 237 -21.67 18.75 4.39
CA ALA A 237 -23.00 18.92 5.00
C ALA A 237 -24.14 19.13 3.99
N GLU A 238 -23.89 19.85 2.90
CA GLU A 238 -24.90 20.10 1.85
C GLU A 238 -25.18 18.85 1.00
N GLU A 239 -24.18 18.00 0.83
CA GLU A 239 -24.26 16.79 0.02
C GLU A 239 -24.64 15.55 0.86
N LYS A 240 -24.70 15.71 2.19
CA LYS A 240 -24.92 14.65 3.18
C LYS A 240 -24.02 13.42 2.94
N GLN A 241 -22.75 13.66 2.63
CA GLN A 241 -21.80 12.59 2.30
C GLN A 241 -20.40 12.82 2.92
N ALA A 242 -19.71 11.70 3.16
CA ALA A 242 -18.31 11.70 3.55
C ALA A 242 -17.43 11.64 2.30
N LYS A 243 -16.64 12.69 2.06
CA LYS A 243 -15.62 12.73 0.99
C LYS A 243 -14.29 12.27 1.55
N THR A 244 -13.76 11.15 1.05
CA THR A 244 -12.42 10.67 1.41
C THR A 244 -11.35 11.68 0.97
N ILE A 245 -10.52 12.12 1.91
CA ILE A 245 -9.37 12.99 1.66
C ILE A 245 -8.03 12.26 1.92
N PHE A 246 -8.09 11.09 2.54
CA PHE A 246 -6.97 10.15 2.66
C PHE A 246 -7.50 8.74 2.92
N HIS A 247 -6.85 7.75 2.33
CA HIS A 247 -7.05 6.34 2.68
C HIS A 247 -5.73 5.61 2.57
N ALA A 248 -5.51 4.62 3.43
CA ALA A 248 -4.41 3.66 3.33
C ALA A 248 -4.81 2.27 3.86
N ALA A 249 -4.52 1.22 3.11
CA ALA A 249 -4.56 -0.17 3.55
C ALA A 249 -3.25 -0.52 4.28
N LEU A 250 -3.34 -0.76 5.58
CA LEU A 250 -2.21 -1.09 6.45
C LEU A 250 -2.17 -2.61 6.68
N ILE A 251 -1.33 -3.31 5.94
CA ILE A 251 -1.26 -4.77 5.92
C ILE A 251 -0.26 -5.25 6.97
N ASN A 252 -0.66 -6.20 7.82
CA ASN A 252 0.17 -6.62 8.97
C ASN A 252 0.70 -8.06 8.93
N TRP A 253 0.51 -8.81 7.83
CA TRP A 253 0.90 -10.24 7.79
C TRP A 253 2.39 -10.48 8.00
N ALA A 254 3.18 -9.43 7.92
CA ALA A 254 4.63 -9.42 7.84
C ALA A 254 5.33 -8.66 8.97
N GLY A 255 4.54 -8.14 9.91
CA GLY A 255 4.98 -7.15 10.87
C GLY A 255 3.89 -6.12 11.07
N GLU A 256 3.96 -5.39 12.17
CA GLU A 256 2.96 -4.39 12.50
C GLU A 256 3.02 -3.22 11.51
N SER A 257 1.89 -2.94 10.88
CA SER A 257 1.64 -1.70 10.15
C SER A 257 0.75 -0.80 11.00
N ASP A 258 1.16 0.44 11.18
CA ASP A 258 0.53 1.40 12.07
C ASP A 258 0.53 2.81 11.46
N TYR A 259 -0.28 3.69 12.04
CA TYR A 259 -0.35 5.08 11.65
C TYR A 259 -0.35 6.02 12.87
N GLN A 260 0.21 7.20 12.67
CA GLN A 260 0.17 8.28 13.63
C GLN A 260 -0.25 9.57 12.95
N ILE A 261 -1.22 10.26 13.55
CA ILE A 261 -1.59 11.61 13.14
C ILE A 261 -0.85 12.59 14.04
N GLU A 262 -0.02 13.43 13.44
CA GLU A 262 0.70 14.49 14.12
C GLU A 262 0.15 15.85 13.69
N THR A 263 -0.67 16.45 14.56
CA THR A 263 -1.24 17.78 14.36
C THR A 263 -0.43 18.81 15.14
N THR A 264 0.15 19.77 14.44
CA THR A 264 0.79 20.96 15.00
C THR A 264 -0.12 22.19 14.82
N ALA A 265 0.33 23.37 15.27
CA ALA A 265 -0.41 24.60 14.99
C ALA A 265 -0.42 24.98 13.49
N ASP A 266 0.58 24.50 12.74
CA ASP A 266 0.87 24.98 11.37
C ASP A 266 0.68 23.89 10.30
N ALA A 267 0.63 22.62 10.69
CA ALA A 267 0.51 21.48 9.78
C ALA A 267 -0.01 20.24 10.50
N SER A 268 -0.74 19.41 9.76
CA SER A 268 -1.08 18.04 10.14
C SER A 268 -0.40 17.08 9.18
N SER A 269 0.26 16.07 9.75
CA SER A 269 0.87 15.00 8.97
C SER A 269 0.35 13.64 9.42
N ILE A 270 0.27 12.73 8.46
CA ILE A 270 -0.03 11.32 8.71
C ILE A 270 1.25 10.56 8.47
N LYS A 271 1.74 9.86 9.50
CA LYS A 271 2.89 8.98 9.41
C LYS A 271 2.40 7.55 9.39
N LEU A 272 2.68 6.85 8.30
CA LEU A 272 2.50 5.41 8.21
C LEU A 272 3.82 4.74 8.56
N THR A 273 3.79 3.71 9.40
CA THR A 273 4.96 2.84 9.67
C THR A 273 4.59 1.42 9.32
N PHE A 274 5.41 0.73 8.55
CA PHE A 274 5.09 -0.60 8.04
C PHE A 274 6.35 -1.42 7.75
N PRO A 275 6.29 -2.76 7.77
CA PRO A 275 7.41 -3.61 7.34
C PRO A 275 7.68 -3.40 5.84
N TRP A 276 8.94 -3.14 5.48
CA TRP A 276 9.37 -2.95 4.11
C TRP A 276 9.91 -4.24 3.50
N PHE A 277 9.32 -4.64 2.38
CA PHE A 277 9.65 -5.87 1.66
C PHE A 277 10.73 -5.63 0.62
N GLY A 278 11.79 -6.43 0.70
CA GLY A 278 12.69 -6.60 -0.43
C GLY A 278 12.20 -7.66 -1.42
N ALA A 279 12.91 -7.79 -2.55
CA ALA A 279 12.64 -8.81 -3.55
C ALA A 279 12.62 -10.23 -2.94
N PHE A 280 13.62 -10.58 -2.12
CA PHE A 280 13.79 -11.96 -1.65
C PHE A 280 13.28 -12.18 -0.23
N ASP A 281 12.14 -11.56 0.09
CA ASP A 281 11.55 -11.62 1.41
C ASP A 281 10.31 -12.51 1.45
N HIS A 282 10.10 -13.14 2.61
CA HIS A 282 8.89 -13.91 2.87
C HIS A 282 8.28 -13.57 4.22
N LYS A 283 6.99 -13.90 4.35
CA LYS A 283 6.08 -13.48 5.41
C LYS A 283 6.39 -13.78 6.86
N LEU A 284 7.46 -14.51 7.14
CA LEU A 284 7.79 -14.93 8.51
C LEU A 284 9.14 -14.37 9.00
N LEU A 285 9.78 -13.50 8.22
CA LEU A 285 11.05 -12.90 8.61
C LEU A 285 10.88 -11.51 9.20
N ALA A 286 11.88 -11.07 9.95
CA ALA A 286 11.94 -9.69 10.39
C ALA A 286 12.34 -8.78 9.22
N HIS A 287 11.51 -7.78 8.91
CA HIS A 287 11.78 -6.80 7.86
C HIS A 287 12.24 -5.46 8.46
N PRO A 288 13.03 -4.66 7.74
CA PRO A 288 13.23 -3.26 8.12
C PRO A 288 11.88 -2.54 8.11
N ASN A 289 11.67 -1.56 8.99
CA ASN A 289 10.49 -0.72 8.89
C ASN A 289 10.70 0.40 7.87
N ALA A 290 9.68 0.71 7.08
CA ALA A 290 9.56 1.97 6.37
C ALA A 290 8.63 2.92 7.11
N THR A 291 8.89 4.21 6.94
CA THR A 291 8.00 5.28 7.37
C THR A 291 7.67 6.15 6.17
N GLN A 292 6.38 6.37 5.92
CA GLN A 292 5.89 7.30 4.90
C GLN A 292 5.14 8.44 5.59
N THR A 293 5.49 9.68 5.24
CA THR A 293 4.83 10.88 5.75
C THR A 293 3.98 11.49 4.66
N TRP A 294 2.75 11.83 5.02
CA TRP A 294 1.77 12.48 4.17
C TRP A 294 1.37 13.82 4.78
N GLU A 295 1.25 14.85 3.95
CA GLU A 295 0.82 16.19 4.36
C GLU A 295 -0.39 16.60 3.54
N TYR A 296 -1.25 17.44 4.13
CA TYR A 296 -2.44 17.94 3.45
C TYR A 296 -2.10 18.97 2.37
N ASP A 297 -2.56 18.76 1.14
CA ASP A 297 -2.45 19.71 0.04
C ASP A 297 -3.80 20.40 -0.20
N ASP A 298 -3.89 21.67 0.21
CA ASP A 298 -5.09 22.51 0.05
C ASP A 298 -5.54 22.61 -1.43
N ALA A 299 -4.62 22.57 -2.39
CA ALA A 299 -4.96 22.71 -3.81
C ALA A 299 -5.60 21.44 -4.38
N GLN A 300 -5.25 20.28 -3.82
CA GLN A 300 -5.79 18.99 -4.23
C GLN A 300 -6.91 18.49 -3.30
N ASP A 301 -7.13 19.16 -2.16
CA ASP A 301 -8.11 18.79 -1.13
C ASP A 301 -7.95 17.33 -0.68
N LYS A 302 -6.69 16.91 -0.48
CA LYS A 302 -6.28 15.56 -0.07
C LYS A 302 -4.90 15.55 0.56
N PHE A 303 -4.57 14.47 1.29
CA PHE A 303 -3.21 14.21 1.73
C PHE A 303 -2.35 13.64 0.59
N VAL A 304 -1.12 14.13 0.48
CA VAL A 304 -0.13 13.70 -0.54
C VAL A 304 1.17 13.25 0.13
N PRO A 305 1.89 12.27 -0.45
CA PRO A 305 3.10 11.75 0.17
C PRO A 305 4.24 12.77 0.02
N VAL A 306 4.91 13.12 1.11
CA VAL A 306 6.01 14.10 1.11
C VAL A 306 7.37 13.47 1.39
N SER A 307 7.41 12.31 2.05
CA SER A 307 8.65 11.61 2.33
C SER A 307 8.44 10.12 2.56
N GLN A 308 9.44 9.31 2.21
CA GLN A 308 9.55 7.92 2.62
C GLN A 308 10.98 7.65 3.08
N THR A 309 11.12 6.97 4.22
CA THR A 309 12.41 6.52 4.74
C THR A 309 12.32 5.04 5.07
N ILE A 310 13.29 4.27 4.59
CA ILE A 310 13.43 2.85 4.91
C ILE A 310 14.54 2.73 5.95
N GLN A 311 14.29 1.98 7.02
CA GLN A 311 15.31 1.70 8.02
C GLN A 311 16.51 1.01 7.38
N GLU A 312 17.72 1.45 7.76
CA GLU A 312 18.96 0.85 7.30
C GLU A 312 18.99 -0.67 7.56
N PRO A 313 19.46 -1.48 6.60
CA PRO A 313 19.49 -2.92 6.75
C PRO A 313 20.35 -3.32 7.94
N GLN A 314 19.81 -4.19 8.80
CA GLN A 314 20.45 -4.67 10.02
C GLN A 314 21.08 -6.06 9.84
N THR A 315 20.53 -6.88 8.96
CA THR A 315 21.03 -8.23 8.64
C THR A 315 21.62 -8.29 7.23
N PRO A 316 22.50 -9.26 6.92
CA PRO A 316 23.04 -9.40 5.56
C PRO A 316 21.97 -9.75 4.51
N ARG A 317 20.88 -10.45 4.89
CA ARG A 317 19.71 -10.64 4.01
C ARG A 317 19.04 -9.30 3.69
N GLN A 318 18.80 -8.46 4.71
CA GLN A 318 18.24 -7.13 4.49
C GLN A 318 19.17 -6.27 3.62
N ALA A 319 20.49 -6.41 3.75
CA ALA A 319 21.45 -5.75 2.85
C ALA A 319 21.33 -6.26 1.41
N LEU A 320 21.13 -7.56 1.19
CA LEU A 320 20.89 -8.11 -0.15
C LEU A 320 19.65 -7.46 -0.81
N ASN A 321 18.55 -7.36 -0.05
CA ASN A 321 17.32 -6.72 -0.49
C ASN A 321 17.48 -5.21 -0.75
N ALA A 322 18.21 -4.51 0.12
CA ALA A 322 18.57 -3.11 -0.12
C ALA A 322 19.39 -2.92 -1.41
N GLY A 323 20.20 -3.93 -1.78
CA GLY A 323 20.93 -3.96 -3.05
C GLY A 323 20.00 -4.06 -4.28
N GLU A 324 18.98 -4.92 -4.23
CA GLU A 324 17.97 -5.01 -5.29
C GLU A 324 17.12 -3.74 -5.41
N TYR A 325 16.77 -3.16 -4.26
CA TYR A 325 16.06 -1.88 -4.23
C TYR A 325 16.89 -0.76 -4.86
N ALA A 326 18.17 -0.65 -4.50
CA ALA A 326 19.07 0.34 -5.10
C ALA A 326 19.25 0.10 -6.62
N LEU A 327 19.40 -1.17 -7.03
CA LEU A 327 19.47 -1.56 -8.45
C LEU A 327 18.22 -1.11 -9.22
N SER A 328 17.04 -1.41 -8.69
CA SER A 328 15.74 -1.07 -9.30
C SER A 328 15.45 0.43 -9.29
N ASN A 329 16.15 1.20 -8.46
CA ASN A 329 16.11 2.67 -8.44
C ASN A 329 17.21 3.35 -9.25
N GLY A 330 18.07 2.58 -9.93
CA GLY A 330 19.20 3.13 -10.69
C GLY A 330 20.36 3.64 -9.83
N ASP A 331 20.33 3.45 -8.51
CA ASP A 331 21.47 3.72 -7.62
C ASP A 331 22.47 2.56 -7.65
N TRP A 332 23.23 2.50 -8.74
CA TRP A 332 24.19 1.43 -8.96
C TRP A 332 25.33 1.42 -7.95
N ASN A 333 25.72 2.57 -7.41
CA ASN A 333 26.77 2.63 -6.39
C ASN A 333 26.26 2.10 -5.05
N GLY A 334 25.07 2.52 -4.62
CA GLY A 334 24.40 1.97 -3.44
C GLY A 334 24.20 0.46 -3.57
N ALA A 335 23.78 -0.02 -4.75
CA ALA A 335 23.63 -1.44 -5.03
C ALA A 335 24.95 -2.21 -4.85
N LEU A 336 26.06 -1.72 -5.43
CA LEU A 336 27.38 -2.35 -5.24
C LEU A 336 27.77 -2.48 -3.77
N THR A 337 27.58 -1.42 -2.98
CA THR A 337 27.91 -1.40 -1.55
C THR A 337 27.08 -2.41 -0.76
N GLN A 338 25.77 -2.48 -1.02
CA GLN A 338 24.88 -3.38 -0.28
C GLN A 338 25.08 -4.85 -0.66
N TYR A 339 25.30 -5.17 -1.94
CA TYR A 339 25.67 -6.53 -2.35
C TYR A 339 26.97 -6.96 -1.69
N GLU A 340 28.02 -6.12 -1.74
CA GLU A 340 29.31 -6.42 -1.11
C GLU A 340 29.19 -6.62 0.40
N ARG A 341 28.41 -5.78 1.08
CA ARG A 341 28.12 -5.95 2.51
C ARG A 341 27.45 -7.30 2.78
N ALA A 342 26.46 -7.68 1.98
CA ALA A 342 25.70 -8.91 2.16
C ALA A 342 26.57 -10.17 2.01
N TRP A 343 27.23 -10.37 0.86
CA TRP A 343 27.95 -11.63 0.60
C TRP A 343 29.28 -11.76 1.36
N ASN A 344 29.84 -10.68 1.88
CA ASN A 344 31.00 -10.74 2.77
C ASN A 344 30.65 -11.12 4.22
N ASP A 345 29.38 -11.04 4.63
CA ASP A 345 28.97 -11.42 5.98
C ASP A 345 28.82 -12.94 6.09
N ALA A 346 29.60 -13.54 6.98
CA ALA A 346 29.56 -14.99 7.22
C ALA A 346 28.23 -15.49 7.83
N ASN A 347 27.37 -14.60 8.31
CA ASN A 347 26.05 -14.95 8.82
C ASN A 347 24.98 -15.03 7.73
N LEU A 348 25.25 -14.58 6.49
CA LEU A 348 24.26 -14.66 5.41
C LEU A 348 23.77 -16.11 5.18
N ALA A 349 24.67 -17.09 5.26
CA ALA A 349 24.33 -18.51 5.13
C ALA A 349 23.55 -19.09 6.34
N LYS A 350 23.43 -18.33 7.43
CA LYS A 350 22.67 -18.70 8.64
C LYS A 350 21.33 -17.98 8.74
N GLU A 351 21.10 -16.97 7.89
CA GLU A 351 19.78 -16.37 7.75
C GLU A 351 18.80 -17.44 7.27
N ASP A 352 17.51 -17.22 7.55
CA ASP A 352 16.48 -18.23 7.32
C ASP A 352 16.13 -18.38 5.83
N PHE A 353 17.02 -19.12 5.17
CA PHE A 353 16.83 -19.76 3.87
C PHE A 353 16.71 -21.28 4.07
N THR A 354 16.40 -21.76 5.29
CA THR A 354 16.82 -23.09 5.76
C THR A 354 16.15 -24.28 5.07
N ASP A 355 14.98 -24.08 4.49
CA ASP A 355 14.30 -25.06 3.63
C ASP A 355 14.72 -24.97 2.15
N SER A 356 15.46 -23.93 1.77
CA SER A 356 15.94 -23.66 0.42
C SER A 356 17.38 -24.14 0.22
N GLN A 357 17.70 -24.60 -0.99
CA GLN A 357 19.10 -24.84 -1.40
C GLN A 357 19.78 -23.55 -1.89
N ALA A 358 19.15 -22.37 -1.67
CA ALA A 358 19.65 -21.06 -2.03
C ALA A 358 21.12 -20.82 -1.67
N ASP A 359 21.88 -20.26 -2.61
CA ASP A 359 23.22 -19.70 -2.36
C ASP A 359 23.15 -18.16 -2.46
N PRO A 360 22.64 -17.48 -1.41
CA PRO A 360 22.43 -16.04 -1.42
C PRO A 360 23.75 -15.26 -1.60
N ALA A 361 24.88 -15.83 -1.19
CA ALA A 361 26.19 -15.20 -1.38
C ALA A 361 26.61 -15.23 -2.85
N ALA A 362 26.46 -16.38 -3.53
CA ALA A 362 26.71 -16.46 -4.96
C ALA A 362 25.77 -15.56 -5.76
N PHE A 363 24.50 -15.48 -5.35
CA PHE A 363 23.52 -14.58 -5.98
C PHE A 363 23.92 -13.11 -5.81
N GLY A 364 24.27 -12.67 -4.60
CA GLY A 364 24.75 -11.29 -4.36
C GLY A 364 25.99 -10.94 -5.20
N LYS A 365 26.93 -11.89 -5.36
CA LYS A 365 28.09 -11.72 -6.25
C LYS A 365 27.68 -11.62 -7.73
N PHE A 366 26.73 -12.44 -8.17
CA PHE A 366 26.20 -12.40 -9.53
C PHE A 366 25.58 -11.05 -9.85
N ARG A 367 24.71 -10.54 -8.97
CA ARG A 367 24.09 -9.22 -9.10
C ARG A 367 25.11 -8.08 -9.09
N GLN A 368 26.06 -8.12 -8.15
CA GLN A 368 27.16 -7.15 -8.13
C GLN A 368 27.96 -7.18 -9.45
N ALA A 369 28.23 -8.35 -10.00
CA ALA A 369 28.92 -8.49 -11.28
C ALA A 369 28.13 -7.85 -12.43
N MET A 370 26.80 -8.04 -12.48
CA MET A 370 25.96 -7.38 -13.49
C MET A 370 26.08 -5.85 -13.43
N VAL A 371 26.04 -5.27 -12.23
CA VAL A 371 26.19 -3.81 -12.03
C VAL A 371 27.58 -3.34 -12.42
N LEU A 372 28.63 -4.07 -12.06
CA LEU A 372 30.01 -3.76 -12.46
C LEU A 372 30.17 -3.77 -13.98
N TYR A 373 29.53 -4.72 -14.69
CA TYR A 373 29.49 -4.76 -16.14
C TYR A 373 28.80 -3.54 -16.75
N LEU A 374 27.70 -3.06 -16.17
CA LEU A 374 27.01 -1.83 -16.60
C LEU A 374 27.91 -0.59 -16.40
N LEU A 375 28.70 -0.56 -15.34
CA LEU A 375 29.67 0.49 -15.05
C LEU A 375 31.00 0.36 -15.82
N GLY A 376 31.14 -0.65 -16.69
CA GLY A 376 32.36 -0.90 -17.46
C GLY A 376 33.54 -1.49 -16.67
N ARG A 377 33.34 -1.86 -15.40
CA ARG A 377 34.35 -2.48 -14.52
C ARG A 377 34.47 -3.99 -14.79
N THR A 378 34.84 -4.33 -16.02
CA THR A 378 34.78 -5.70 -16.55
C THR A 378 35.65 -6.70 -15.77
N ASP A 379 36.86 -6.32 -15.38
CA ASP A 379 37.79 -7.22 -14.67
C ASP A 379 37.26 -7.62 -13.28
N ASP A 380 36.75 -6.64 -12.52
CA ASP A 380 36.12 -6.87 -11.22
C ASP A 380 34.87 -7.75 -11.37
N ALA A 381 34.04 -7.45 -12.38
CA ALA A 381 32.83 -8.21 -12.67
C ALA A 381 33.15 -9.67 -12.99
N GLN A 382 34.17 -9.92 -13.82
CA GLN A 382 34.55 -11.26 -14.23
C GLN A 382 35.02 -12.13 -13.06
N LYS A 383 35.70 -11.53 -12.07
CA LYS A 383 36.13 -12.23 -10.86
C LYS A 383 34.92 -12.72 -10.05
N LEU A 384 33.95 -11.86 -9.78
CA LEU A 384 32.74 -12.21 -9.03
C LEU A 384 31.86 -13.20 -9.80
N LEU A 385 31.72 -13.00 -11.12
CA LEU A 385 30.93 -13.87 -11.97
C LEU A 385 31.51 -15.29 -12.03
N SER A 386 32.84 -15.43 -12.00
CA SER A 386 33.52 -16.74 -11.94
C SER A 386 33.21 -17.51 -10.66
N ASP A 387 32.90 -16.82 -9.56
CA ASP A 387 32.45 -17.47 -8.32
C ASP A 387 30.99 -17.93 -8.45
N ALA A 388 30.10 -17.07 -8.96
CA ALA A 388 28.70 -17.43 -9.19
C ALA A 388 28.53 -18.63 -10.14
N GLN A 389 29.42 -18.77 -11.14
CA GLN A 389 29.43 -19.91 -12.07
C GLN A 389 29.78 -21.26 -11.43
N LYS A 390 30.34 -21.26 -10.21
CA LYS A 390 30.71 -22.47 -9.46
C LYS A 390 29.61 -22.93 -8.48
N SER A 391 28.50 -22.21 -8.40
CA SER A 391 27.38 -22.48 -7.46
C SER A 391 26.59 -23.78 -7.72
N GLY A 392 27.00 -24.62 -8.69
CA GLY A 392 26.44 -25.96 -8.89
C GLY A 392 25.11 -26.05 -9.66
N ASP A 393 24.17 -25.14 -9.42
CA ASP A 393 22.75 -25.30 -9.84
C ASP A 393 22.25 -24.22 -10.83
N ALA A 394 20.97 -23.79 -10.74
CA ALA A 394 20.34 -22.90 -11.74
C ALA A 394 21.07 -21.57 -11.89
N LEU A 395 21.55 -20.96 -10.79
CA LEU A 395 22.36 -19.74 -10.83
C LEU A 395 23.63 -19.91 -11.65
N ALA A 396 24.26 -21.09 -11.61
CA ALA A 396 25.45 -21.34 -12.42
C ALA A 396 25.10 -21.32 -13.92
N SER A 397 23.93 -21.82 -14.31
CA SER A 397 23.44 -21.76 -15.70
C SER A 397 23.18 -20.30 -16.13
N VAL A 398 22.48 -19.53 -15.29
CA VAL A 398 22.19 -18.11 -15.51
C VAL A 398 23.49 -17.30 -15.63
N ALA A 399 24.42 -17.46 -14.69
CA ALA A 399 25.70 -16.77 -14.67
C ALA A 399 26.59 -17.14 -15.87
N LYS A 400 26.59 -18.40 -16.32
CA LYS A 400 27.29 -18.83 -17.55
C LYS A 400 26.69 -18.20 -18.79
N THR A 401 25.37 -18.15 -18.88
CA THR A 401 24.65 -17.54 -20.00
C THR A 401 24.92 -16.05 -20.09
N TYR A 402 24.86 -15.34 -18.96
CA TYR A 402 25.23 -13.93 -18.87
C TYR A 402 26.69 -13.73 -19.33
N ALA A 403 27.64 -14.42 -18.72
CA ALA A 403 29.08 -14.27 -18.99
C ALA A 403 29.44 -14.45 -20.48
N LYS A 404 28.83 -15.46 -21.14
CA LYS A 404 29.06 -15.77 -22.55
C LYS A 404 28.73 -14.59 -23.48
N ASN A 405 27.78 -13.75 -23.07
CA ASN A 405 27.26 -12.65 -23.88
C ASN A 405 27.66 -11.25 -23.36
N ALA A 406 28.28 -11.18 -22.18
CA ALA A 406 28.58 -9.94 -21.45
C ALA A 406 29.77 -9.11 -21.99
N SER A 407 30.38 -9.49 -23.10
CA SER A 407 31.59 -8.84 -23.63
C SER A 407 31.30 -7.78 -24.70
N GLY A 408 32.20 -6.80 -24.86
CA GLY A 408 32.15 -5.77 -25.91
C GLY A 408 31.14 -4.64 -25.66
N GLN A 409 30.93 -3.79 -26.67
CA GLN A 409 29.96 -2.68 -26.59
C GLN A 409 28.55 -3.25 -26.33
N ASN A 410 27.85 -2.77 -25.31
CA ASN A 410 26.55 -3.30 -24.84
C ASN A 410 26.59 -4.77 -24.37
N GLY A 411 27.78 -5.28 -24.02
CA GLY A 411 27.95 -6.64 -23.52
C GLY A 411 27.03 -6.92 -22.34
N ALA A 412 27.06 -6.06 -21.31
CA ALA A 412 26.21 -6.18 -20.13
C ALA A 412 24.72 -6.41 -20.46
N LEU A 413 24.17 -5.59 -21.36
CA LEU A 413 22.76 -5.70 -21.80
C LEU A 413 22.51 -6.98 -22.60
N ARG A 414 23.43 -7.40 -23.48
CA ARG A 414 23.31 -8.69 -24.19
C ARG A 414 23.36 -9.87 -23.23
N GLY A 415 24.22 -9.82 -22.22
CA GLY A 415 24.26 -10.80 -21.12
C GLY A 415 22.91 -10.92 -20.43
N TRP A 416 22.33 -9.78 -20.07
CA TRP A 416 21.03 -9.70 -19.40
C TRP A 416 19.89 -10.24 -20.27
N ILE A 417 19.82 -9.81 -21.53
CA ILE A 417 18.82 -10.29 -22.50
C ILE A 417 18.97 -11.79 -22.73
N ALA A 418 20.21 -12.29 -22.84
CA ALA A 418 20.46 -13.71 -23.10
C ALA A 418 19.99 -14.61 -21.95
N MET A 419 20.18 -14.19 -20.69
CA MET A 419 19.67 -14.96 -19.55
C MET A 419 18.14 -14.94 -19.48
N ALA A 420 17.51 -13.79 -19.71
CA ALA A 420 16.06 -13.66 -19.77
C ALA A 420 15.45 -14.57 -20.86
N ASN A 421 16.12 -14.69 -22.01
CA ASN A 421 15.70 -15.55 -23.12
C ASN A 421 16.01 -17.05 -22.92
N ALA A 422 16.79 -17.44 -21.91
CA ALA A 422 17.11 -18.85 -21.66
C ALA A 422 15.88 -19.63 -21.14
N GLY A 423 14.98 -18.94 -20.42
CA GLY A 423 13.58 -19.33 -20.18
C GLY A 423 13.31 -20.54 -19.29
N ASP A 424 14.33 -21.26 -18.82
CA ASP A 424 14.18 -22.47 -18.01
C ASP A 424 13.95 -22.20 -16.52
N LEU A 425 14.38 -21.04 -16.01
CA LEU A 425 14.38 -20.73 -14.59
C LEU A 425 12.97 -20.75 -13.97
N TYR A 426 11.98 -20.16 -14.63
CA TYR A 426 10.61 -20.13 -14.12
C TYR A 426 10.06 -21.54 -13.90
N GLN A 427 10.28 -22.45 -14.87
CA GLN A 427 9.86 -23.84 -14.74
C GLN A 427 10.66 -24.59 -13.67
N LEU A 428 11.96 -24.30 -13.53
CA LEU A 428 12.79 -24.89 -12.49
C LEU A 428 12.32 -24.47 -11.10
N ILE A 429 12.01 -23.19 -10.89
CA ILE A 429 11.47 -22.68 -9.62
C ILE A 429 10.09 -23.28 -9.35
N TYR A 430 9.20 -23.30 -10.35
CA TYR A 430 7.87 -23.90 -10.22
C TYR A 430 7.90 -25.38 -9.81
N ASP A 431 8.92 -26.12 -10.25
CA ASP A 431 9.10 -27.53 -9.95
C ASP A 431 9.93 -27.81 -8.68
N ASP A 432 10.34 -26.78 -7.92
CA ASP A 432 11.30 -26.86 -6.79
C ASP A 432 12.62 -27.55 -7.20
N LYS A 433 13.17 -27.16 -8.35
CA LYS A 433 14.38 -27.70 -8.97
C LYS A 433 15.42 -26.62 -9.31
N ALA A 434 15.19 -25.37 -8.96
CA ALA A 434 16.19 -24.33 -9.21
C ALA A 434 17.35 -24.41 -8.21
N GLY A 435 17.15 -25.11 -7.08
CA GLY A 435 18.16 -25.35 -6.05
C GLY A 435 18.56 -24.04 -5.40
N ASN A 436 19.66 -23.47 -5.88
CA ASN A 436 20.23 -22.23 -5.37
C ASN A 436 19.45 -20.95 -5.68
N LEU A 437 18.35 -21.06 -6.42
CA LEU A 437 17.40 -19.99 -6.73
C LEU A 437 15.95 -20.39 -6.42
N ASP A 438 15.72 -21.43 -5.61
CA ASP A 438 14.37 -21.73 -5.10
C ASP A 438 13.97 -20.70 -4.03
N PHE A 439 12.70 -20.74 -3.60
CA PHE A 439 12.08 -19.81 -2.64
C PHE A 439 13.06 -19.19 -1.61
N PRO A 440 13.02 -17.86 -1.38
CA PRO A 440 11.98 -16.90 -1.79
C PRO A 440 12.22 -16.22 -3.14
N PHE A 441 13.17 -16.68 -3.95
CA PHE A 441 13.42 -16.05 -5.25
C PHE A 441 12.31 -16.35 -6.26
N GLU A 442 11.85 -15.33 -6.97
CA GLU A 442 10.99 -15.49 -8.15
C GLU A 442 11.78 -15.27 -9.44
N ALA A 443 11.41 -15.99 -10.51
CA ALA A 443 12.09 -15.85 -11.80
C ALA A 443 12.03 -14.41 -12.32
N ARG A 444 10.91 -13.71 -12.09
CA ARG A 444 10.72 -12.31 -12.49
C ARG A 444 11.71 -11.36 -11.86
N GLU A 445 12.00 -11.59 -10.59
CA GLU A 445 12.96 -10.80 -9.85
C GLU A 445 14.36 -11.12 -10.33
N ILE A 446 14.71 -12.39 -10.50
CA ILE A 446 16.04 -12.79 -10.98
C ILE A 446 16.29 -12.24 -12.38
N TYR A 447 15.33 -12.39 -13.29
CA TYR A 447 15.45 -11.88 -14.65
C TYR A 447 15.36 -10.36 -14.73
N LEU A 448 14.58 -9.70 -13.86
CA LEU A 448 14.39 -8.24 -13.80
C LEU A 448 14.32 -7.61 -15.20
N GLN A 449 13.41 -8.12 -16.04
CA GLN A 449 13.46 -7.84 -17.48
C GLN A 449 13.21 -6.36 -17.80
N GLY A 450 12.40 -5.66 -17.01
CA GLY A 450 12.25 -4.20 -17.11
C GLY A 450 13.57 -3.45 -16.85
N GLY A 451 14.47 -4.01 -16.04
CA GLY A 451 15.80 -3.45 -15.76
C GLY A 451 16.69 -3.34 -16.99
N ILE A 452 16.44 -4.12 -18.04
CA ILE A 452 17.13 -4.01 -19.34
C ILE A 452 16.85 -2.64 -19.97
N VAL A 453 15.59 -2.19 -19.92
CA VAL A 453 15.16 -0.90 -20.48
C VAL A 453 15.73 0.23 -19.63
N ALA A 454 15.56 0.16 -18.31
CA ALA A 454 16.08 1.15 -17.38
C ALA A 454 17.61 1.31 -17.51
N ALA A 455 18.37 0.21 -17.60
CA ALA A 455 19.82 0.25 -17.77
C ALA A 455 20.25 0.81 -19.14
N TYR A 456 19.50 0.52 -20.20
CA TYR A 456 19.77 1.12 -21.52
C TYR A 456 19.61 2.64 -21.47
N LEU A 457 18.52 3.12 -20.85
CA LEU A 457 18.22 4.53 -20.69
C LEU A 457 19.25 5.23 -19.77
N GLN A 458 19.61 4.60 -18.65
CA GLN A 458 20.61 5.12 -17.71
C GLN A 458 22.00 5.30 -18.32
N THR A 459 22.39 4.41 -19.25
CA THR A 459 23.71 4.48 -19.91
C THR A 459 23.75 5.38 -21.15
N ARG A 460 22.63 6.01 -21.52
CA ARG A 460 22.53 6.81 -22.76
C ARG A 460 21.75 8.10 -22.52
N ASN A 461 22.49 9.19 -22.55
CA ASN A 461 21.89 10.52 -22.51
C ASN A 461 20.88 10.69 -23.66
N ASP A 462 19.75 11.34 -23.36
CA ASP A 462 18.71 11.71 -24.32
C ASP A 462 18.01 10.54 -25.04
N ALA A 463 18.22 9.29 -24.61
CA ALA A 463 17.57 8.13 -25.20
C ALA A 463 16.03 8.20 -25.09
N ASP A 464 15.53 8.80 -24.00
CA ASP A 464 14.12 9.06 -23.71
C ASP A 464 13.44 9.98 -24.72
N LYS A 465 14.20 10.81 -25.43
CA LYS A 465 13.66 11.71 -26.47
C LYS A 465 13.30 10.98 -27.77
N ASN A 466 13.78 9.75 -27.95
CA ASN A 466 13.51 8.95 -29.15
C ASN A 466 13.13 7.50 -28.79
N PRO A 467 11.94 7.25 -28.21
CA PRO A 467 11.56 5.92 -27.74
C PRO A 467 11.64 4.82 -28.81
N GLU A 468 11.29 5.14 -30.07
CA GLU A 468 11.39 4.17 -31.16
C GLU A 468 12.85 3.75 -31.43
N GLN A 469 13.82 4.64 -31.27
CA GLN A 469 15.24 4.27 -31.41
C GLN A 469 15.72 3.40 -30.25
N VAL A 470 15.24 3.66 -29.02
CA VAL A 470 15.47 2.78 -27.86
C VAL A 470 14.98 1.37 -28.18
N TRP A 471 13.75 1.28 -28.65
CA TRP A 471 13.10 0.04 -29.02
C TRP A 471 13.77 -0.73 -30.16
N GLN A 472 14.25 -0.03 -31.19
CA GLN A 472 15.03 -0.64 -32.28
C GLN A 472 16.39 -1.14 -31.79
N ALA A 473 17.07 -0.36 -30.95
CA ALA A 473 18.36 -0.76 -30.41
C ALA A 473 18.25 -1.98 -29.49
N LEU A 474 17.25 -2.00 -28.60
CA LEU A 474 17.00 -3.15 -27.72
C LEU A 474 16.60 -4.40 -28.52
N ALA A 475 15.77 -4.25 -29.55
CA ALA A 475 15.43 -5.35 -30.46
C ALA A 475 16.66 -5.91 -31.20
N ALA A 476 17.58 -5.03 -31.63
CA ALA A 476 18.85 -5.43 -32.25
C ALA A 476 19.78 -6.18 -31.27
N LEU A 477 19.63 -5.96 -29.96
CA LEU A 477 20.31 -6.72 -28.91
C LEU A 477 19.58 -8.03 -28.56
N GLY A 478 18.40 -8.28 -29.14
CA GLY A 478 17.61 -9.50 -28.95
C GLY A 478 16.52 -9.41 -27.89
N PHE A 479 16.23 -8.22 -27.35
CA PHE A 479 15.13 -8.02 -26.40
C PHE A 479 13.78 -8.04 -27.14
N LYS A 480 12.88 -8.90 -26.70
CA LYS A 480 11.59 -9.17 -27.37
C LYS A 480 10.45 -9.22 -26.33
N PRO A 481 10.00 -8.07 -25.81
CA PRO A 481 8.82 -8.03 -24.96
C PRO A 481 7.58 -8.43 -25.79
N LEU A 482 6.54 -8.94 -25.12
CA LEU A 482 5.25 -9.24 -25.75
C LEU A 482 4.58 -7.95 -26.22
N GLN A 483 4.59 -6.94 -25.36
CA GLN A 483 4.00 -5.63 -25.62
C GLN A 483 4.94 -4.55 -25.08
N ARG A 484 4.94 -3.40 -25.74
CA ARG A 484 5.77 -2.26 -25.33
C ARG A 484 5.11 -0.96 -25.75
N THR A 485 5.24 0.06 -24.91
CA THR A 485 4.85 1.42 -25.25
C THR A 485 5.76 2.41 -24.52
N ALA A 486 5.78 3.64 -25.00
CA ALA A 486 6.41 4.75 -24.31
C ALA A 486 5.54 6.00 -24.47
N ALA A 487 5.30 6.70 -23.37
CA ALA A 487 4.44 7.87 -23.34
C ALA A 487 4.83 8.78 -22.17
N ASP A 488 4.71 10.08 -22.38
CA ASP A 488 4.76 11.10 -21.34
C ASP A 488 3.44 11.05 -20.55
N LEU A 489 3.40 10.22 -19.52
CA LEU A 489 2.20 9.97 -18.72
C LEU A 489 1.98 11.10 -17.72
N ASN A 490 3.04 11.68 -17.17
CA ASN A 490 2.96 12.79 -16.19
C ASN A 490 2.95 14.20 -16.81
N GLY A 491 3.20 14.33 -18.12
CA GLY A 491 3.21 15.61 -18.84
C GLY A 491 4.47 16.44 -18.63
N ASP A 492 5.57 15.86 -18.14
CA ASP A 492 6.83 16.57 -17.87
C ASP A 492 7.78 16.64 -19.08
N GLY A 493 7.39 16.01 -20.20
CA GLY A 493 8.15 15.96 -21.45
C GLY A 493 9.17 14.83 -21.52
N VAL A 494 9.27 13.97 -20.49
CA VAL A 494 10.03 12.72 -20.48
C VAL A 494 9.04 11.58 -20.71
N ASN A 495 9.41 10.61 -21.55
CA ASN A 495 8.55 9.44 -21.73
C ASN A 495 8.83 8.40 -20.64
N GLU A 496 7.76 7.91 -20.02
CA GLU A 496 7.76 6.64 -19.29
C GLU A 496 7.68 5.49 -20.28
N PHE A 497 8.24 4.35 -19.90
CA PHE A 497 8.28 3.14 -20.73
C PHE A 497 7.52 2.02 -20.00
N LEU A 498 6.64 1.33 -20.73
CA LEU A 498 5.93 0.17 -20.22
C LEU A 498 6.22 -1.03 -21.11
N VAL A 499 6.52 -2.18 -20.49
CA VAL A 499 6.73 -3.42 -21.23
C VAL A 499 6.02 -4.58 -20.55
N VAL A 500 5.30 -5.38 -21.34
CA VAL A 500 4.83 -6.69 -20.92
C VAL A 500 5.85 -7.71 -21.39
N THR A 501 6.35 -8.50 -20.47
CA THR A 501 7.28 -9.57 -20.75
C THR A 501 6.71 -10.91 -20.30
N GLN A 502 7.31 -12.00 -20.78
CA GLN A 502 6.88 -13.36 -20.48
C GLN A 502 8.03 -14.19 -19.95
N GLU A 503 7.73 -14.99 -18.94
CA GLU A 503 8.62 -15.95 -18.31
C GLU A 503 8.17 -17.37 -18.60
N GLY A 504 9.09 -18.33 -18.44
CA GLY A 504 8.86 -19.75 -18.76
C GLY A 504 9.13 -20.12 -20.21
N GLY A 505 9.22 -19.17 -21.14
CA GLY A 505 9.61 -19.42 -22.53
C GLY A 505 8.72 -20.48 -23.20
N THR A 506 9.29 -21.63 -23.57
CA THR A 506 8.51 -22.75 -24.17
C THR A 506 7.88 -23.69 -23.14
N SER A 507 7.99 -23.39 -21.84
CA SER A 507 7.36 -24.15 -20.76
C SER A 507 5.84 -24.14 -20.91
N PRO A 508 5.14 -25.23 -20.53
CA PRO A 508 3.68 -25.21 -20.39
C PRO A 508 3.20 -24.21 -19.31
N ASN A 509 4.06 -23.86 -18.35
CA ASN A 509 3.77 -22.82 -17.37
C ASN A 509 4.48 -21.53 -17.79
N GLN A 510 3.69 -20.49 -18.03
CA GLN A 510 4.14 -19.16 -18.38
C GLN A 510 3.53 -18.16 -17.41
N SER A 511 4.24 -17.08 -17.14
CA SER A 511 3.74 -15.94 -16.39
C SER A 511 4.18 -14.67 -17.10
N GLU A 512 3.31 -13.69 -17.15
CA GLU A 512 3.59 -12.38 -17.69
C GLU A 512 3.92 -11.39 -16.57
N ALA A 513 4.72 -10.39 -16.89
CA ALA A 513 5.05 -9.29 -15.98
C ALA A 513 4.96 -7.96 -16.73
N LEU A 514 4.28 -6.98 -16.14
CA LEU A 514 4.14 -5.63 -16.66
C LEU A 514 5.14 -4.78 -15.90
N TRP A 515 6.09 -4.21 -16.62
CA TRP A 515 7.12 -3.37 -16.04
C TRP A 515 6.84 -1.90 -16.36
N PHE A 516 6.89 -1.06 -15.34
CA PHE A 516 6.85 0.39 -15.44
C PHE A 516 8.26 0.94 -15.23
N ILE A 517 8.76 1.71 -16.20
CA ILE A 517 10.09 2.31 -16.19
C ILE A 517 9.94 3.82 -16.32
N TYR A 518 10.45 4.55 -15.35
CA TYR A 518 10.26 6.00 -15.23
C TYR A 518 11.53 6.68 -14.73
N LYS A 519 11.59 8.01 -14.89
CA LYS A 519 12.74 8.81 -14.46
C LYS A 519 12.40 9.62 -13.23
N ARG A 520 13.25 9.55 -12.21
CA ARG A 520 13.14 10.39 -11.01
C ARG A 520 14.53 10.71 -10.46
N GLU A 521 14.75 11.97 -10.09
CA GLU A 521 16.03 12.43 -9.50
C GLU A 521 17.27 12.09 -10.36
N ASN A 522 17.12 12.15 -11.70
CA ASN A 522 18.13 11.77 -12.71
C ASN A 522 18.50 10.28 -12.77
N ALA A 523 17.72 9.40 -12.15
CA ALA A 523 17.87 7.96 -12.27
C ALA A 523 16.66 7.34 -12.96
N TRP A 524 16.91 6.34 -13.82
CA TRP A 524 15.89 5.47 -14.37
C TRP A 524 15.57 4.36 -13.38
N ARG A 525 14.30 4.26 -13.02
CA ARG A 525 13.75 3.31 -12.07
C ARG A 525 12.88 2.30 -12.80
N VAL A 526 12.73 1.10 -12.22
CA VAL A 526 11.90 0.02 -12.78
C VAL A 526 11.06 -0.62 -11.69
N ARG A 527 9.80 -0.91 -11.98
CA ARG A 527 8.86 -1.63 -11.11
C ARG A 527 8.08 -2.66 -11.90
N ALA A 528 7.74 -3.78 -11.26
CA ALA A 528 6.78 -4.74 -11.79
C ALA A 528 5.41 -4.45 -11.18
N LEU A 529 4.36 -4.48 -12.01
CA LEU A 529 2.97 -4.30 -11.61
C LEU A 529 2.27 -5.66 -11.63
N ASP A 530 1.58 -6.01 -10.54
CA ASP A 530 1.03 -7.35 -10.30
C ASP A 530 -0.33 -7.58 -10.98
N ILE A 531 -0.39 -7.37 -12.29
CA ILE A 531 -1.61 -7.49 -13.10
C ILE A 531 -1.36 -8.05 -14.51
N ALA A 532 -0.11 -8.36 -14.83
CA ALA A 532 0.32 -8.53 -16.22
C ALA A 532 -0.37 -9.67 -16.98
N ASP A 533 -0.65 -10.79 -16.30
CA ASP A 533 -1.40 -11.93 -16.85
C ASP A 533 -2.82 -11.53 -17.31
N THR A 534 -3.26 -10.32 -16.95
CA THR A 534 -4.60 -9.80 -17.17
C THR A 534 -4.61 -8.49 -17.94
N VAL A 535 -3.52 -8.04 -18.57
CA VAL A 535 -3.53 -6.73 -19.29
C VAL A 535 -3.07 -6.82 -20.73
N GLN A 536 -3.76 -6.09 -21.60
CA GLN A 536 -3.36 -5.85 -22.98
C GLN A 536 -3.34 -4.34 -23.26
N PHE A 537 -2.27 -3.87 -23.91
CA PHE A 537 -2.15 -2.51 -24.39
C PHE A 537 -3.02 -2.35 -25.63
N GLU A 538 -3.97 -1.42 -25.61
CA GLU A 538 -4.75 -1.11 -26.81
C GLU A 538 -4.03 -0.10 -27.72
N GLY A 539 -2.84 0.38 -27.31
CA GLY A 539 -2.00 1.32 -28.07
C GLY A 539 -2.57 2.74 -28.17
N GLU A 540 -3.78 2.97 -27.64
CA GLU A 540 -4.41 4.27 -27.55
C GLU A 540 -3.89 5.04 -26.34
N LEU A 541 -3.35 6.24 -26.60
CA LEU A 541 -3.01 7.21 -25.57
C LEU A 541 -4.13 8.25 -25.48
N LEU A 542 -4.76 8.31 -24.32
CA LEU A 542 -5.89 9.18 -24.04
C LEU A 542 -5.37 10.49 -23.42
N PRO A 543 -5.65 11.66 -24.01
CA PRO A 543 -5.29 12.94 -23.38
C PRO A 543 -6.15 13.16 -22.13
N LEU A 544 -5.53 13.56 -21.02
CA LEU A 544 -6.27 13.88 -19.81
C LEU A 544 -6.84 15.31 -19.88
N PRO A 545 -8.13 15.53 -19.51
CA PRO A 545 -8.73 16.85 -19.53
C PRO A 545 -7.93 17.85 -18.70
N ASN A 546 -7.73 19.06 -19.24
CA ASN A 546 -7.04 20.17 -18.57
C ASN A 546 -5.59 19.86 -18.13
N SER A 547 -4.94 18.86 -18.71
CA SER A 547 -3.58 18.45 -18.37
C SER A 547 -2.74 18.18 -19.62
N GLN A 548 -1.41 18.18 -19.47
CA GLN A 548 -0.49 17.64 -20.48
C GLN A 548 -0.28 16.12 -20.32
N GLN A 549 -0.78 15.56 -19.22
CA GLN A 549 -0.74 14.14 -18.91
C GLN A 549 -1.49 13.30 -19.93
N ARG A 550 -1.07 12.04 -20.05
CA ARG A 550 -1.68 11.04 -20.92
C ARG A 550 -1.96 9.79 -20.13
N ALA A 551 -3.03 9.10 -20.50
CA ALA A 551 -3.32 7.78 -19.96
C ALA A 551 -3.15 6.72 -21.06
N LEU A 552 -2.53 5.60 -20.71
CA LEU A 552 -2.46 4.41 -21.55
C LEU A 552 -3.74 3.60 -21.39
N LYS A 553 -4.47 3.37 -22.48
CA LYS A 553 -5.64 2.49 -22.45
C LYS A 553 -5.22 1.03 -22.36
N LEU A 554 -5.81 0.32 -21.41
CA LEU A 554 -5.54 -1.07 -21.09
C LEU A 554 -6.84 -1.88 -21.14
N LYS A 555 -6.74 -3.11 -21.63
CA LYS A 555 -7.83 -4.07 -21.66
C LYS A 555 -7.55 -5.22 -20.71
N LEU A 556 -8.52 -5.48 -19.84
CA LEU A 556 -8.56 -6.63 -18.95
C LEU A 556 -9.32 -7.80 -19.58
N PRO A 557 -9.16 -9.05 -19.09
CA PRO A 557 -10.01 -10.17 -19.47
C PRO A 557 -11.48 -9.84 -19.30
N GLU A 558 -12.34 -10.45 -20.13
CA GLU A 558 -13.79 -10.22 -20.11
C GLU A 558 -14.47 -10.54 -18.76
N ALA A 559 -13.80 -11.32 -17.90
CA ALA A 559 -14.27 -11.62 -16.55
C ALA A 559 -14.20 -10.43 -15.59
N TYR A 560 -13.39 -9.41 -15.90
CA TYR A 560 -13.30 -8.18 -15.12
C TYR A 560 -14.37 -7.19 -15.56
N THR A 561 -14.95 -6.41 -14.63
CA THR A 561 -15.91 -5.35 -14.97
C THR A 561 -15.60 -4.11 -14.11
N PRO A 562 -15.28 -2.95 -14.72
CA PRO A 562 -15.06 -2.76 -16.15
C PRO A 562 -13.84 -3.54 -16.66
N ASN A 563 -13.92 -4.07 -17.89
CA ASN A 563 -12.80 -4.75 -18.55
C ASN A 563 -11.92 -3.78 -19.36
N GLU A 564 -12.19 -2.49 -19.31
CA GLU A 564 -11.37 -1.44 -19.88
C GLU A 564 -10.96 -0.50 -18.75
N THR A 565 -9.66 -0.23 -18.64
CA THR A 565 -9.10 0.72 -17.67
C THR A 565 -8.07 1.58 -18.40
N ALA A 566 -7.68 2.71 -17.83
CA ALA A 566 -6.52 3.44 -18.30
C ALA A 566 -5.52 3.63 -17.16
N LEU A 567 -4.25 3.84 -17.51
CA LEU A 567 -3.15 4.02 -16.55
C LEU A 567 -2.44 5.34 -16.87
N THR A 568 -2.33 6.23 -15.90
CA THR A 568 -1.51 7.44 -15.97
C THR A 568 -0.48 7.45 -14.84
N TRP A 569 0.40 8.45 -14.84
CA TRP A 569 1.35 8.70 -13.78
C TRP A 569 1.25 10.18 -13.39
N ASP A 570 1.17 10.52 -12.10
CA ASP A 570 1.07 11.92 -11.67
C ASP A 570 2.44 12.56 -11.33
N GLY A 571 3.53 11.84 -11.59
CA GLY A 571 4.91 12.22 -11.22
C GLY A 571 5.36 11.69 -9.86
N THR A 572 4.40 11.32 -9.00
CA THR A 572 4.65 10.57 -7.78
C THR A 572 4.18 9.13 -7.89
N ARG A 573 3.07 8.91 -8.63
CA ARG A 573 2.09 7.87 -8.42
C ARG A 573 1.45 7.31 -9.67
N LEU A 574 1.34 5.98 -9.78
CA LEU A 574 0.55 5.37 -10.86
C LEU A 574 -0.93 5.51 -10.51
N VAL A 575 -1.74 5.96 -11.47
CA VAL A 575 -3.17 6.18 -11.25
C VAL A 575 -3.97 5.38 -12.27
N TRP A 576 -4.78 4.47 -11.77
CA TRP A 576 -5.76 3.70 -12.52
C TRP A 576 -7.02 4.54 -12.75
N LEU A 577 -7.39 4.71 -14.01
CA LEU A 577 -8.55 5.49 -14.40
C LEU A 577 -9.61 4.57 -15.01
N ASP A 578 -10.88 4.94 -14.87
CA ASP A 578 -11.90 4.40 -15.75
C ASP A 578 -11.60 4.82 -17.19
N ALA A 579 -11.57 3.87 -18.12
CA ALA A 579 -11.14 4.15 -19.49
C ALA A 579 -12.07 5.11 -20.26
N LYS A 580 -13.32 5.29 -19.80
CA LYS A 580 -14.33 6.10 -20.48
C LYS A 580 -14.44 7.50 -19.88
N SER A 581 -14.51 7.61 -18.56
CA SER A 581 -14.60 8.90 -17.88
C SER A 581 -13.22 9.54 -17.67
N LEU A 582 -12.15 8.73 -17.65
CA LEU A 582 -10.80 9.13 -17.24
C LEU A 582 -10.71 9.64 -15.80
N GLU A 583 -11.73 9.37 -14.99
CA GLU A 583 -11.71 9.67 -13.57
C GLU A 583 -10.90 8.60 -12.82
N PRO A 584 -10.14 8.97 -11.77
CA PRO A 584 -9.47 8.03 -10.90
C PRO A 584 -10.46 6.99 -10.35
N ARG A 585 -10.08 5.73 -10.45
CA ARG A 585 -10.82 4.65 -9.82
C ARG A 585 -10.73 4.74 -8.28
N PRO A 586 -11.73 4.20 -7.55
CA PRO A 586 -11.76 4.25 -6.09
C PRO A 586 -10.63 3.49 -5.39
N ASP A 587 -9.92 2.61 -6.11
CA ASP A 587 -8.84 1.72 -5.63
C ASP A 587 -7.42 2.30 -5.78
N ASN A 588 -7.27 3.60 -6.06
CA ASN A 588 -5.96 4.28 -6.18
C ASN A 588 -5.38 4.78 -4.84
N TRP A 589 -5.44 3.98 -3.79
CA TRP A 589 -4.99 4.40 -2.46
C TRP A 589 -3.89 3.51 -1.92
N PRO A 590 -2.94 4.10 -1.14
CA PRO A 590 -1.81 3.40 -0.55
C PRO A 590 -2.15 2.09 0.13
N SER A 591 -1.39 1.04 -0.18
CA SER A 591 -1.40 -0.28 0.40
C SER A 591 0.02 -0.59 0.83
N VAL A 592 0.27 -0.60 2.13
CA VAL A 592 1.61 -0.71 2.71
C VAL A 592 1.74 -1.91 3.64
N GLY A 593 2.94 -2.48 3.74
CA GLY A 593 3.25 -3.58 4.68
C GLY A 593 2.93 -5.01 4.20
N GLY A 594 2.44 -5.17 2.97
CA GLY A 594 1.86 -6.43 2.48
C GLY A 594 2.44 -7.05 1.22
N GLY A 595 3.63 -6.64 0.76
CA GLY A 595 4.33 -7.22 -0.39
C GLY A 595 5.46 -6.33 -0.92
N VAL A 596 6.21 -6.82 -1.92
CA VAL A 596 7.22 -6.06 -2.71
C VAL A 596 6.58 -4.91 -3.53
N LEU A 597 5.28 -4.72 -3.35
CA LEU A 597 4.49 -3.66 -3.91
C LEU A 597 4.77 -2.37 -3.13
N GLU A 598 5.76 -1.65 -3.63
CA GLU A 598 5.68 -0.18 -3.67
C GLU A 598 4.58 0.31 -4.63
N ASP A 599 3.66 -0.55 -5.09
CA ASP A 599 2.38 -0.11 -5.63
C ASP A 599 1.53 0.20 -4.38
N ASP A 600 1.72 1.31 -3.69
CA ASP A 600 1.46 2.66 -4.20
C ASP A 600 2.63 3.64 -4.20
N PHE A 601 3.09 3.92 -5.41
CA PHE A 601 3.43 5.27 -5.82
C PHE A 601 2.17 6.10 -5.70
#